data_AF-A0A531L687-F1
#
_entry.id   AF-A0A531L687-F1
#
_cell.length_a   1.000
_cell.length_b   1.000
_cell.length_c   1.000
_cell.angle_alpha   90.00
_cell.angle_beta   90.00
_cell.angle_gamma   90.00
#
_symmetry.space_group_name_H-M   'P 1'
#
loop_
_entity.id
_entity.type
_entity.pdbx_description
1 polymer ?
#
loop_
_entity_poly.entity_id
_entity_poly.type
_entity_poly.pdbx_seq_one_letter_code
_entity_poly.pdbx_strand_id
1 'polypeptide(L)'
;MASKLTLSNRAGWTFALPGFALIFTFIVLPFFFAIGLSLTNQRLLSPNPTQFVGLENYQQLLGLAVVTLEPERNDAGEMIRNEAGEIQYPRLREITRSDDYPQYRGMREWFRWQSGENVVIVIASDVVFMKALVNTFL
;
A
#
# COMPACT_ATOMS: atom_id res chain seq x y z
N MET A 1 -5.56 38.48 46.70
CA MET A 1 -4.86 37.30 47.26
C MET A 1 -5.20 36.08 46.42
N ALA A 2 -4.26 35.51 45.67
CA ALA A 2 -4.51 34.28 44.93
C ALA A 2 -4.46 33.07 45.88
N SER A 3 -5.48 32.22 45.85
CA SER A 3 -5.61 31.03 46.73
C SER A 3 -4.46 30.04 46.50
N LYS A 4 -3.88 29.49 47.57
CA LYS A 4 -2.70 28.59 47.54
C LYS A 4 -2.89 27.36 46.63
N LEU A 5 -4.13 26.93 46.42
CA LEU A 5 -4.51 25.82 45.53
C LEU A 5 -4.25 26.14 44.03
N THR A 6 -4.30 27.42 43.64
CA THR A 6 -4.03 27.85 42.26
C THR A 6 -2.54 28.03 41.99
N LEU A 7 -1.76 28.40 43.02
CA LEU A 7 -0.31 28.54 42.95
C LEU A 7 0.42 27.19 42.84
N SER A 8 -0.03 26.17 43.59
CA SER A 8 0.49 24.81 43.48
C SER A 8 0.23 24.19 42.10
N ASN A 9 -0.94 24.45 41.51
CA ASN A 9 -1.26 23.99 40.17
C ASN A 9 -0.33 24.61 39.12
N ARG A 10 -0.09 25.93 39.19
CA ARG A 10 0.83 26.62 38.27
C ARG A 10 2.24 26.08 38.38
N ALA A 11 2.77 25.92 39.60
CA ALA A 11 4.11 25.38 39.83
C ALA A 11 4.26 23.93 39.32
N GLY A 12 3.23 23.09 39.48
CA GLY A 12 3.21 21.74 38.92
C GLY A 12 3.27 21.73 37.39
N TRP A 13 2.50 22.60 36.72
CA TRP A 13 2.56 22.74 35.26
C TRP A 13 3.92 23.25 34.78
N THR A 14 4.53 24.25 35.44
CA THR A 14 5.88 24.72 35.04
C THR A 14 6.95 23.66 35.26
N PHE A 15 6.83 22.81 36.28
CA PHE A 15 7.75 21.68 36.47
C PHE A 15 7.58 20.59 35.40
N ALA A 16 6.34 20.32 34.96
CA ALA A 16 6.06 19.34 33.92
C ALA A 16 6.37 19.85 32.50
N LEU A 17 6.33 21.18 32.28
CA LEU A 17 6.46 21.80 30.95
C LEU A 17 7.74 21.39 30.20
N PRO A 18 8.95 21.35 30.81
CA PRO A 18 10.14 20.85 30.14
C PRO A 18 10.00 19.41 29.64
N GLY A 19 9.36 18.53 30.41
CA GLY A 19 9.11 17.14 30.00
C GLY A 19 8.17 17.06 28.80
N PHE A 20 7.06 17.80 28.84
CA PHE A 20 6.15 17.90 27.70
C PHE A 20 6.81 18.50 26.47
N ALA A 21 7.65 19.52 26.64
CA ALA A 21 8.39 20.13 25.53
C ALA A 21 9.35 19.13 24.88
N LEU A 22 10.03 18.30 25.66
CA LEU A 22 10.89 17.23 25.14
C LEU A 22 10.07 16.17 24.38
N ILE A 23 8.98 15.67 24.97
CA ILE A 23 8.08 14.71 24.30
C ILE A 23 7.56 15.30 22.99
N PHE A 24 7.10 16.55 23.01
CA PHE A 24 6.59 17.20 21.83
C PHE A 24 7.66 17.33 20.74
N THR A 25 8.84 17.84 21.09
CA THR A 25 9.92 18.14 20.13
C THR A 25 10.52 16.87 19.52
N PHE A 26 10.73 15.82 20.32
CA PHE A 26 11.46 14.63 19.88
C PHE A 26 10.58 13.45 19.48
N ILE A 27 9.29 13.46 19.82
CA ILE A 27 8.37 12.36 19.49
C ILE A 27 7.23 12.87 18.62
N VAL A 28 6.45 13.83 19.12
CA VAL A 28 5.21 14.26 18.45
C VAL A 28 5.52 15.00 17.13
N LEU A 29 6.44 15.96 17.18
CA LEU A 29 6.84 16.76 16.02
C LEU A 29 7.41 15.89 14.87
N PRO A 30 8.43 15.03 15.07
CA PRO A 30 8.94 14.19 13.98
C PRO A 30 7.91 13.19 13.46
N PHE A 31 6.99 12.72 14.30
CA PHE A 31 5.88 11.86 13.85
C PHE A 31 4.99 12.58 12.82
N PHE A 32 4.54 13.80 13.12
CA PHE A 32 3.75 14.58 12.14
C PHE A 32 4.59 14.99 10.93
N PHE A 33 5.89 15.24 11.09
CA PHE A 33 6.78 15.50 9.98
C PHE A 33 6.87 14.28 9.04
N ALA A 34 6.97 13.07 9.59
CA ALA A 34 6.96 11.85 8.81
C ALA A 34 5.65 11.67 8.03
N ILE A 35 4.49 11.98 8.64
CA ILE A 35 3.20 11.99 7.93
C ILE A 35 3.17 13.05 6.83
N GLY A 36 3.72 14.24 7.08
CA GLY A 36 3.80 15.28 6.05
C GLY A 36 4.69 14.85 4.87
N LEU A 37 5.84 14.26 5.17
CA LEU A 37 6.78 13.76 4.17
C LEU A 37 6.25 12.55 3.39
N SER A 38 5.43 11.68 3.99
CA SER A 38 4.84 10.54 3.29
C SER A 38 3.85 10.95 2.19
N LEU A 39 3.35 12.19 2.22
CA LEU A 39 2.54 12.79 1.16
C LEU A 39 3.39 13.43 0.04
N THR A 40 4.71 13.29 0.11
CA THR A 40 5.66 13.83 -0.88
C THR A 40 6.46 12.71 -1.53
N ASN A 41 7.08 12.98 -2.68
CA ASN A 41 7.98 12.06 -3.36
C ASN A 41 9.46 12.26 -2.94
N GLN A 42 9.71 12.74 -1.72
CA GLN A 42 11.06 13.01 -1.22
C GLN A 42 11.92 11.73 -1.20
N ARG A 43 13.14 11.85 -1.72
CA ARG A 43 14.16 10.78 -1.72
C ARG A 43 15.48 11.35 -1.19
N LEU A 44 16.20 10.56 -0.37
CA LEU A 44 17.41 11.02 0.32
C LEU A 44 18.52 11.54 -0.62
N LEU A 45 18.65 10.93 -1.80
CA LEU A 45 19.67 11.26 -2.80
C LEU A 45 19.03 11.46 -4.17
N SER A 46 18.07 12.38 -4.27
CA SER A 46 17.44 12.73 -5.54
C SER A 46 17.87 14.12 -6.01
N PRO A 47 18.31 14.27 -7.28
CA PRO A 47 18.52 15.58 -7.88
C PRO A 47 17.20 16.29 -8.20
N ASN A 48 16.09 15.54 -8.31
CA ASN A 48 14.76 16.11 -8.55
C ASN A 48 14.21 16.74 -7.26
N PRO A 49 13.56 17.92 -7.36
CA PRO A 49 12.98 18.59 -6.21
C PRO A 49 11.83 17.76 -5.61
N THR A 50 11.62 17.93 -4.31
CA THR A 50 10.50 17.29 -3.61
C THR A 50 9.19 17.94 -4.05
N GLN A 51 8.20 17.11 -4.38
CA GLN A 51 6.87 17.50 -4.81
C GLN A 51 5.83 16.83 -3.90
N PHE A 52 4.73 17.54 -3.66
CA PHE A 52 3.56 16.97 -3.00
C PHE A 52 2.81 16.07 -3.98
N VAL A 53 2.69 14.79 -3.63
CA VAL A 53 2.04 13.74 -4.45
C VAL A 53 0.78 13.20 -3.76
N GLY A 54 0.34 13.83 -2.67
CA GLY A 54 -0.85 13.41 -1.93
C GLY A 54 -0.78 11.95 -1.50
N LEU A 55 -1.73 11.14 -1.97
CA LEU A 55 -1.87 9.73 -1.59
C LEU A 55 -1.23 8.74 -2.58
N GLU A 56 -0.51 9.22 -3.60
CA GLU A 56 0.07 8.35 -4.64
C GLU A 56 1.00 7.26 -4.05
N ASN A 57 1.83 7.61 -3.06
CA ASN A 57 2.70 6.65 -2.37
C ASN A 57 1.88 5.52 -1.71
N TYR A 58 0.74 5.86 -1.10
CA TYR A 58 -0.14 4.90 -0.44
C TYR A 58 -0.86 4.02 -1.46
N GLN A 59 -1.30 4.59 -2.58
CA GLN A 59 -1.92 3.84 -3.67
C GLN A 59 -0.95 2.83 -4.28
N GLN A 60 0.33 3.20 -4.44
CA GLN A 60 1.37 2.29 -4.94
C GLN A 60 1.68 1.14 -3.98
N LEU A 61 1.55 1.34 -2.67
CA LEU A 61 1.78 0.29 -1.67
C LEU A 61 0.56 -0.61 -1.46
N LEU A 62 -0.63 -0.02 -1.39
CA LEU A 62 -1.88 -0.69 -0.99
C LEU A 62 -2.77 -1.10 -2.17
N GLY A 63 -2.40 -0.75 -3.41
CA GLY A 63 -3.22 -1.02 -4.59
C GLY A 63 -3.44 -2.51 -4.79
N LEU A 64 -4.70 -2.94 -4.71
CA LEU A 64 -5.15 -4.32 -4.90
C LEU A 64 -6.23 -4.36 -5.98
N ALA A 65 -6.22 -5.42 -6.79
CA ALA A 65 -7.28 -5.70 -7.73
C ALA A 65 -7.51 -7.22 -7.87
N VAL A 66 -8.70 -7.58 -8.34
CA VAL A 66 -9.06 -8.95 -8.65
C VAL A 66 -9.28 -9.05 -10.14
N VAL A 67 -8.60 -10.00 -10.78
CA VAL A 67 -8.71 -10.27 -12.21
C VAL A 67 -9.17 -11.70 -12.39
N THR A 68 -10.19 -11.88 -13.22
CA THR A 68 -10.66 -13.21 -13.62
C THR A 68 -10.11 -13.52 -15.01
N LEU A 69 -9.37 -14.63 -15.10
CA LEU A 69 -8.89 -15.16 -16.36
C LEU A 69 -9.86 -16.24 -16.85
N GLU A 70 -10.39 -16.01 -18.03
CA GLU A 70 -11.14 -17.02 -18.78
C GLU A 70 -10.18 -17.94 -19.53
N PRO A 71 -10.52 -19.23 -19.70
CA PRO A 71 -9.67 -20.16 -20.43
C PRO A 71 -9.56 -19.78 -21.90
N GLU A 72 -8.38 -19.99 -22.50
CA GLU A 72 -8.20 -19.76 -23.94
C GLU A 72 -9.09 -20.73 -24.71
N ARG A 73 -9.86 -20.21 -25.67
CA ARG A 73 -10.74 -21.00 -26.54
C ARG A 73 -10.22 -20.95 -27.98
N ASN A 74 -10.26 -22.09 -28.68
CA ASN A 74 -9.93 -22.15 -30.10
C ASN A 74 -11.07 -21.57 -30.97
N ASP A 75 -10.85 -21.47 -32.28
CA ASP A 75 -11.85 -20.97 -33.24
C ASP A 75 -13.15 -21.80 -33.28
N ALA A 76 -13.12 -23.03 -32.75
CA ALA A 76 -14.28 -23.91 -32.59
C ALA A 76 -15.01 -23.75 -31.24
N GLY A 77 -14.54 -22.86 -30.35
CA GLY A 77 -15.11 -22.60 -29.03
C GLY A 77 -14.68 -23.58 -27.92
N GLU A 78 -13.80 -24.53 -28.23
CA GLU A 78 -13.28 -25.52 -27.29
C GLU A 78 -12.11 -24.96 -26.48
N MET A 79 -12.02 -25.34 -25.20
CA MET A 79 -10.93 -24.91 -24.32
C MET A 79 -9.59 -25.51 -24.77
N ILE A 80 -8.60 -24.65 -24.98
CA ILE A 80 -7.23 -25.05 -25.29
C ILE A 80 -6.64 -25.70 -24.03
N ARG A 81 -6.11 -26.92 -24.21
CA ARG A 81 -5.43 -27.68 -23.16
C ARG A 81 -3.99 -27.89 -23.55
N ASN A 82 -3.09 -27.77 -22.57
CA ASN A 82 -1.68 -28.06 -22.77
C ASN A 82 -1.43 -29.58 -22.95
N GLU A 83 -0.19 -29.95 -23.29
CA GLU A 83 0.21 -31.36 -23.47
C GLU A 83 0.00 -32.24 -22.21
N ALA A 84 -0.15 -31.63 -21.03
CA ALA A 84 -0.45 -32.30 -19.76
C ALA A 84 -1.97 -32.44 -19.50
N GLY A 85 -2.83 -31.96 -20.40
CA GLY A 85 -4.28 -32.01 -20.28
C GLY A 85 -4.91 -30.92 -19.40
N GLU A 86 -4.10 -29.96 -18.92
CA GLU A 86 -4.54 -28.82 -18.11
C GLU A 86 -5.07 -27.70 -19.01
N ILE A 87 -6.06 -26.96 -18.51
CA ILE A 87 -6.64 -25.81 -19.20
C ILE A 87 -5.60 -24.70 -19.31
N GLN A 88 -5.42 -24.16 -20.51
CA GLN A 88 -4.54 -23.03 -20.77
C GLN A 88 -5.26 -21.71 -20.52
N TYR A 89 -4.61 -20.82 -19.78
CA TYR A 89 -5.12 -19.48 -19.47
C TYR A 89 -4.20 -18.41 -20.07
N PRO A 90 -4.75 -17.24 -20.42
CA PRO A 90 -3.95 -16.09 -20.84
C PRO A 90 -2.92 -15.71 -19.79
N ARG A 91 -1.80 -15.15 -20.21
CA ARG A 91 -0.78 -14.73 -19.24
C ARG A 91 -1.27 -13.46 -18.56
N LEU A 92 -1.23 -13.42 -17.22
CA LEU A 92 -1.57 -12.21 -16.46
C LEU A 92 -0.85 -10.95 -16.96
N ARG A 93 0.39 -11.11 -17.46
CA ARG A 93 1.19 -10.03 -18.04
C ARG A 93 0.55 -9.36 -19.25
N GLU A 94 -0.26 -10.07 -20.03
CA GLU A 94 -0.99 -9.51 -21.17
C GLU A 94 -2.03 -8.50 -20.67
N ILE A 95 -2.69 -8.80 -19.55
CA ILE A 95 -3.66 -7.88 -18.93
C ILE A 95 -2.95 -6.74 -18.20
N THR A 96 -1.94 -7.03 -17.37
CA THR A 96 -1.25 -5.99 -16.58
C THR A 96 -0.33 -5.10 -17.40
N ARG A 97 -0.17 -5.36 -18.70
CA ARG A 97 0.56 -4.49 -19.64
C ARG A 97 -0.28 -4.07 -20.85
N SER A 98 -1.55 -4.48 -20.94
CA SER A 98 -2.44 -4.02 -22.00
C SER A 98 -2.78 -2.54 -21.79
N ASP A 99 -3.02 -1.84 -22.91
CA ASP A 99 -3.57 -0.48 -22.89
C ASP A 99 -5.08 -0.47 -22.57
N ASP A 100 -5.76 -1.62 -22.64
CA ASP A 100 -7.17 -1.77 -22.29
C ASP A 100 -7.41 -1.64 -20.76
N TYR A 101 -6.41 -1.99 -19.96
CA TYR A 101 -6.49 -2.03 -18.50
C TYR A 101 -5.35 -1.25 -17.82
N PRO A 102 -5.27 0.08 -18.00
CA PRO A 102 -4.18 0.90 -17.45
C PRO A 102 -4.09 0.83 -15.92
N GLN A 103 -5.20 0.59 -15.22
CA GLN A 103 -5.26 0.47 -13.77
C GLN A 103 -4.49 -0.73 -13.20
N TYR A 104 -4.23 -1.77 -14.00
CA TYR A 104 -3.48 -2.95 -13.55
C TYR A 104 -1.99 -2.85 -13.88
N ARG A 105 -1.55 -1.71 -14.42
CA ARG A 105 -0.19 -1.53 -14.91
C ARG A 105 0.83 -1.70 -13.80
N GLY A 106 1.75 -2.65 -14.00
CA GLY A 106 2.82 -2.95 -13.04
C GLY A 106 2.39 -3.78 -11.83
N MET A 107 1.10 -4.08 -11.68
CA MET A 107 0.63 -4.99 -10.63
C MET A 107 1.11 -6.42 -10.88
N ARG A 108 1.33 -7.14 -9.77
CA ARG A 108 1.87 -8.49 -9.74
C ARG A 108 0.92 -9.41 -9.00
N GLU A 109 0.93 -10.68 -9.38
CA GLU A 109 0.16 -11.70 -8.69
C GLU A 109 0.58 -11.87 -7.23
N TRP A 110 -0.40 -11.84 -6.34
CA TRP A 110 -0.24 -12.18 -4.94
C TRP A 110 -0.61 -13.65 -4.68
N PHE A 111 -1.83 -14.03 -5.04
CA PHE A 111 -2.31 -15.42 -5.01
C PHE A 111 -3.42 -15.62 -6.04
N ARG A 112 -3.66 -16.87 -6.41
CA ARG A 112 -4.72 -17.28 -7.33
C ARG A 112 -5.49 -18.46 -6.77
N TRP A 113 -6.73 -18.60 -7.20
CA TRP A 113 -7.53 -19.80 -6.97
C TRP A 113 -8.38 -20.11 -8.19
N GLN A 114 -8.73 -21.39 -8.35
CA GLN A 114 -9.62 -21.83 -9.40
C GLN A 114 -11.08 -21.67 -8.95
N SER A 115 -11.92 -21.11 -9.82
CA SER A 115 -13.35 -20.94 -9.61
C SER A 115 -14.10 -21.45 -10.83
N GLY A 116 -14.46 -22.74 -10.82
CA GLY A 116 -15.05 -23.42 -11.97
C GLY A 116 -14.06 -23.57 -13.11
N GLU A 117 -14.43 -23.07 -14.29
CA GLU A 117 -13.58 -23.04 -15.49
C GLU A 117 -12.62 -21.84 -15.53
N ASN A 118 -12.81 -20.87 -14.63
CA ASN A 118 -12.02 -19.65 -14.59
C ASN A 118 -10.98 -19.68 -13.47
N VAL A 119 -9.93 -18.90 -13.63
CA VAL A 119 -8.95 -18.65 -12.56
C VAL A 119 -9.12 -17.22 -12.07
N VAL A 120 -9.34 -17.06 -10.78
CA VAL A 120 -9.39 -15.74 -10.14
C VAL A 120 -8.02 -15.46 -9.54
N ILE A 121 -7.48 -14.30 -9.86
CA ILE A 121 -6.16 -13.86 -9.42
C ILE A 121 -6.30 -12.55 -8.67
N VAL A 122 -5.77 -12.51 -7.45
CA VAL A 122 -5.58 -11.26 -6.71
C VAL A 122 -4.21 -10.71 -7.06
N ILE A 123 -4.20 -9.48 -7.56
CA ILE A 123 -2.99 -8.75 -7.92
C ILE A 123 -2.79 -7.56 -6.98
N ALA A 124 -1.52 -7.23 -6.74
CA ALA A 124 -1.12 -6.11 -5.90
C ALA A 124 -0.07 -5.24 -6.61
N SER A 125 -0.08 -3.94 -6.31
CA SER A 125 0.92 -2.98 -6.77
C SER A 125 2.29 -3.29 -6.15
N ASP A 126 2.32 -3.66 -4.86
CA ASP A 126 3.50 -4.21 -4.19
C ASP A 126 3.15 -5.49 -3.40
N VAL A 127 3.46 -6.64 -3.99
CA VAL A 127 3.21 -7.97 -3.37
C VAL A 127 4.08 -8.19 -2.14
N VAL A 128 5.30 -7.64 -2.11
CA VAL A 128 6.20 -7.82 -0.97
C VAL A 128 5.67 -7.05 0.22
N PHE A 129 5.21 -5.81 0.00
CA PHE A 129 4.54 -5.01 1.01
C PHE A 129 3.29 -5.72 1.55
N MET A 130 2.41 -6.23 0.69
CA MET A 130 1.20 -6.93 1.13
C MET A 130 1.51 -8.18 1.96
N LYS A 131 2.54 -8.95 1.58
CA LYS A 131 3.00 -10.10 2.38
C LYS A 131 3.53 -9.66 3.74
N ALA A 132 4.36 -8.61 3.78
CA ALA A 132 4.89 -8.07 5.04
C ALA A 132 3.77 -7.55 5.95
N LEU A 133 2.76 -6.90 5.37
CA LEU A 133 1.58 -6.41 6.09
C LEU A 133 0.83 -7.56 6.76
N VAL A 134 0.49 -8.60 5.99
CA VAL A 134 -0.22 -9.78 6.52
C VAL A 134 0.60 -10.47 7.61
N ASN A 135 1.89 -10.68 7.40
CA ASN A 135 2.79 -11.27 8.40
C ASN A 135 2.95 -10.42 9.67
N THR A 136 2.63 -9.12 9.62
CA THR A 136 2.68 -8.25 10.80
C THR A 136 1.42 -8.42 11.67
N PHE A 137 0.30 -8.78 11.07
CA PHE A 137 -0.99 -8.91 11.75
C PHE A 137 -1.42 -10.34 12.09
N LEU A 138 -0.89 -11.35 11.38
CA LEU A 138 -1.18 -12.78 11.55
C LEU A 138 0.08 -13.53 12.01
#